data_AF-A0A9P6ZZD0-F1
#
_entry.id   AF-A0A9P6ZZD0-F1
#
_cell.length_a   1.000
_cell.length_b   1.000
_cell.length_c   1.000
_cell.angle_alpha   90.00
_cell.angle_beta   90.00
_cell.angle_gamma   90.00
#
_symmetry.space_group_name_H-M   'P 1'
#
loop_
_entity.id
_entity.type
_entity.pdbx_description
1 polymer ?
#
loop_
_entity_poly.entity_id
_entity_poly.type
_entity_poly.pdbx_seq_one_letter_code
_entity_poly.pdbx_strand_id
1 'polypeptide(L)' 'MPTEFDLRRKNAQFANAVRSGKKAVKPSHQERMTKRSPISLWALGVVLFVVIGGVLFELARLVFL' A
#
# COMPACT_ATOMS: atom_id res chain seq x y z
N MET A 1 7.57 -30.75 15.74
CA MET A 1 7.14 -29.73 16.74
C MET A 1 8.24 -28.68 16.85
N PRO A 2 7.95 -27.40 17.07
CA PRO A 2 8.99 -26.39 17.26
C PRO A 2 9.82 -26.74 18.49
N THR A 3 11.15 -26.65 18.39
CA THR A 3 12.03 -26.88 19.54
C THR A 3 12.05 -25.65 20.45
N GLU A 4 12.49 -25.83 21.69
CA GLU A 4 12.64 -24.69 22.63
C GLU A 4 13.58 -23.62 22.09
N PHE A 5 14.62 -24.02 21.36
CA PHE A 5 15.53 -23.10 20.69
C PHE A 5 14.82 -22.24 19.62
N ASP A 6 13.95 -22.86 18.81
CA ASP A 6 13.14 -22.14 17.82
C ASP A 6 12.18 -21.13 18.47
N LEU A 7 11.58 -21.51 19.60
CA LEU A 7 10.70 -20.63 20.37
C LEU A 7 11.46 -19.43 20.95
N ARG A 8 12.64 -19.66 21.55
CA ARG A 8 13.50 -18.59 22.08
C ARG A 8 13.94 -17.63 20.97
N ARG A 9 14.31 -18.16 19.80
CA ARG A 9 14.71 -17.35 18.64
C ARG A 9 13.56 -16.47 18.15
N LYS A 10 12.34 -17.01 18.03
CA LYS A 10 11.15 -16.24 17.61
C LYS A 10 10.78 -15.15 18.63
N ASN A 11 10.86 -15.45 19.92
CA ASN A 11 10.57 -14.48 20.97
C ASN A 11 11.61 -13.34 20.98
N ALA A 12 12.88 -13.65 20.79
CA ALA A 12 13.94 -12.63 20.68
C ALA A 12 13.71 -11.72 19.46
N GLN A 13 13.34 -12.29 18.31
CA GLN A 13 13.00 -11.51 17.10
C GLN A 13 11.79 -10.61 17.33
N PHE A 14 10.74 -11.12 18.00
CA PHE A 14 9.56 -10.33 18.33
C PHE A 14 9.90 -9.19 19.30
N ALA A 15 10.64 -9.46 20.36
CA ALA A 15 11.06 -8.45 21.33
C ALA A 15 11.90 -7.33 20.66
N ASN A 16 12.82 -7.70 19.77
CA ASN A 16 13.61 -6.73 19.00
C ASN A 16 12.76 -5.91 18.04
N ALA A 17 11.80 -6.54 17.34
CA ALA A 17 10.87 -5.86 16.44
C ALA A 17 9.99 -4.84 17.19
N VAL A 18 9.51 -5.19 18.39
CA VAL A 18 8.72 -4.28 19.23
C VAL A 18 9.58 -3.12 19.74
N ARG A 19 10.81 -3.41 20.19
CA ARG A 19 11.77 -2.37 20.58
C ARG A 19 12.12 -1.42 19.44
N SER A 20 12.17 -1.91 18.19
CA SER A 20 12.39 -1.08 17.00
C SER A 20 11.14 -0.32 16.54
N GLY A 21 10.08 -0.28 17.35
CA GLY A 21 8.86 0.49 17.08
C GLY A 21 7.80 -0.23 16.23
N LYS A 22 7.98 -1.51 15.87
CA LYS A 22 6.90 -2.27 15.23
C LYS A 22 5.81 -2.58 16.26
N LYS A 23 4.54 -2.49 15.86
CA LYS A 23 3.43 -2.83 16.77
C LYS A 23 3.51 -4.30 17.20
N ALA A 24 3.40 -4.54 18.51
CA ALA A 24 3.36 -5.88 19.10
C ALA A 24 2.13 -6.69 18.67
N VAL A 25 1.03 -6.00 18.36
CA VAL A 25 -0.24 -6.61 17.98
C VAL A 25 -0.38 -6.58 16.47
N LYS A 26 -0.70 -7.74 15.89
CA LYS A 26 -1.05 -7.83 14.46
C LYS A 26 -2.32 -7.02 14.22
N PRO A 27 -2.37 -6.15 13.20
CA PRO A 27 -3.55 -5.35 12.94
C PRO A 27 -4.73 -6.27 12.65
N SER A 28 -5.89 -5.90 13.20
CA SER A 28 -7.14 -6.63 13.02
C SER A 28 -7.56 -6.58 11.54
N HIS A 29 -8.43 -7.49 11.12
CA HIS A 29 -8.93 -7.47 9.74
C HIS A 29 -9.60 -6.13 9.40
N GLN A 30 -10.36 -5.58 10.36
CA GLN A 30 -11.00 -4.27 10.23
C GLN A 30 -9.97 -3.15 10.05
N GLU A 31 -8.92 -3.09 10.87
CA GLU A 31 -7.86 -2.07 10.74
C GLU A 31 -7.13 -2.15 9.39
N ARG A 32 -6.98 -3.35 8.83
CA ARG A 32 -6.37 -3.54 7.51
C ARG A 32 -7.28 -3.03 6.40
N MET A 33 -8.58 -3.24 6.51
CA MET A 33 -9.56 -2.78 5.53
C MET A 33 -9.71 -1.26 5.56
N THR A 34 -9.73 -0.63 6.74
CA THR A 34 -9.80 0.84 6.87
C THR A 34 -8.59 1.55 6.27
N LYS A 35 -7.41 0.91 6.27
CA LYS A 35 -6.18 1.47 5.69
C LYS A 35 -6.05 1.27 4.18
N ARG A 36 -6.91 0.44 3.56
CA ARG A 36 -6.88 0.28 2.11
C ARG A 36 -7.51 1.50 1.45
N SER A 37 -6.82 2.06 0.46
CA SER A 37 -7.39 3.09 -0.38
C SER A 37 -8.64 2.54 -1.09
N PRO A 38 -9.74 3.31 -1.16
CA PRO A 38 -10.97 2.88 -1.82
C PRO A 38 -10.83 2.78 -3.33
N ILE A 39 -9.85 3.49 -3.90
CA ILE A 39 -9.58 3.55 -5.33
C ILE A 39 -8.32 2.73 -5.64
N SER A 40 -8.39 1.90 -6.68
CA SER A 40 -7.24 1.14 -7.17
C SER A 40 -6.27 2.06 -7.92
N LEU A 41 -4.98 1.72 -7.90
CA LEU A 41 -3.96 2.47 -8.63
C LEU A 41 -4.29 2.57 -10.14
N TRP A 42 -4.95 1.54 -10.68
CA TRP A 42 -5.37 1.48 -12.09
C TRP A 42 -6.50 2.47 -12.40
N ALA A 43 -7.51 2.55 -11.52
CA ALA A 43 -8.58 3.54 -11.65
C ALA A 43 -8.03 4.98 -11.59
N LEU A 44 -7.08 5.24 -10.68
CA LEU A 44 -6.39 6.52 -10.65
C LEU A 44 -5.63 6.82 -11.95
N GLY A 45 -4.96 5.81 -12.50
CA GLY A 45 -4.24 5.91 -13.78
C GLY A 45 -5.17 6.25 -14.96
N VAL A 46 -6.35 5.62 -15.04
CA VAL A 46 -7.34 5.93 -16.08
C VAL A 46 -7.85 7.36 -15.95
N VAL A 47 -8.19 7.81 -14.74
CA VAL A 47 -8.64 9.19 -14.51
C VAL A 47 -7.54 10.18 -14.94
N LEU A 48 -6.30 9.94 -14.53
CA LEU A 48 -5.17 10.78 -14.89
C LEU A 48 -4.94 10.82 -16.41
N PHE A 49 -5.04 9.65 -17.08
CA PHE A 49 -4.91 9.55 -18.53
C PHE A 49 -6.01 10.32 -19.26
N VAL A 50 -7.26 10.25 -18.80
CA VAL A 50 -8.38 11.00 -19.41
C VAL A 50 -8.17 12.50 -19.24
N VAL A 51 -7.77 12.94 -18.04
CA VAL A 51 -7.54 14.37 -17.77
C VAL A 51 -6.39 14.92 -18.62
N ILE A 52 -5.25 14.24 -18.64
CA ILE A 52 -4.08 14.68 -19.42
C ILE A 52 -4.34 14.52 -20.93
N GLY A 53 -4.90 13.39 -21.33
CA GLY A 53 -5.20 13.07 -22.73
C GLY A 53 -6.19 14.03 -23.36
N GLY A 54 -7.23 14.45 -22.61
CA GLY A 54 -8.16 15.48 -23.06
C GLY A 54 -7.48 16.83 -23.32
N VAL A 55 -6.57 17.23 -22.42
CA VAL A 55 -5.80 18.47 -22.60
C VAL A 55 -4.86 18.37 -23.80
N LEU A 56 -4.14 17.25 -23.95
CA LEU A 56 -3.26 17.03 -25.10
C LEU A 56 -4.04 17.01 -26.42
N PHE A 57 -5.21 16.39 -26.43
CA PHE A 57 -6.09 16.36 -27.60
C PHE A 57 -6.58 17.76 -27.95
N GLU A 58 -7.01 18.55 -26.98
CA GLU A 58 -7.44 19.93 -27.22
C GLU A 58 -6.30 20.81 -27.73
N LEU A 59 -5.09 20.66 -27.19
CA LEU A 59 -3.90 21.36 -27.70
C LEU A 59 -3.57 20.93 -29.13
N ALA A 60 -3.62 19.63 -29.42
CA ALA A 60 -3.41 19.14 -30.77
C ALA A 60 -4.47 19.68 -31.73
N ARG A 61 -5.74 19.74 -31.31
CA ARG A 61 -6.81 20.37 -32.07
C ARG A 61 -6.47 21.83 -32.37
N LEU A 62 -6.16 22.65 -31.37
CA LEU A 62 -5.83 24.07 -31.57
C LEU A 62 -4.63 24.31 -32.51
N VAL A 63 -3.69 23.38 -32.58
CA VAL A 63 -2.48 23.50 -33.39
C VAL A 63 -2.67 22.96 -34.82
N PHE A 64 -3.44 21.88 -34.99
CA PHE A 64 -3.54 21.14 -36.25
C PHE A 64 -4.90 21.23 -36.95
N LEU A 65 -5.93 21.79 -36.31
CA LEU A 65 -7.29 21.91 -36.84
C LEU A 65 -7.84 23.34 -36.70
#